data_AF-A0A3N4PQ72-F1
#
_entry.id   AF-A0A3N4PQ72-F1
#
_cell.length_a   1.000
_cell.length_b   1.000
_cell.length_c   1.000
_cell.angle_alpha   90.00
_cell.angle_beta   90.00
_cell.angle_gamma   90.00
#
_symmetry.space_group_name_H-M   'P 1'
#
loop_
_entity.id
_entity.type
_entity.pdbx_description
1 polymer ?
#
loop_
_entity_poly.entity_id
_entity_poly.type
_entity_poly.pdbx_seq_one_letter_code
_entity_poly.pdbx_strand_id
1 'polypeptide(L)'
;MLGGYGYNTDDAHMIVDRNGNIGFGTLVPGSFYNQNQVNYPRTYSQQDKVVSIAAAEQPVLELGRPVSALGTGERVGAIFFSNLTGQSDAPRQVAGIWAEKADLPSHPGLIGGKLVFTTKTNGGAEHNKIIMDEYGGLCIGTSQSSGYKLAVNGDIKTRRIKVTVSEWPDFVFQPEYRLKSLEEVAGFIAKHKHLPEMPPASEVQQQGLDVGGNQAMLLQKIEELTLYMIDMNKKMTAQEKVMKSQQQKLAKQEKEIDTLKKQLSK
;
A
#
# COMPACT_ATOMS: atom_id res chain seq x y z
N MET A 1 17.40 -42.22 66.43
CA MET A 1 16.47 -41.14 66.05
C MET A 1 17.27 -40.06 65.33
N LEU A 2 17.20 -40.02 64.00
CA LEU A 2 17.63 -38.86 63.22
C LEU A 2 16.34 -38.25 62.68
N GLY A 3 15.99 -37.07 63.19
CA GLY A 3 14.77 -36.36 62.80
C GLY A 3 14.88 -35.89 61.35
N GLY A 4 14.16 -36.57 60.46
CA GLY A 4 13.96 -36.11 59.10
C GLY A 4 12.89 -35.02 59.11
N TYR A 5 13.30 -33.77 58.95
CA TYR A 5 12.38 -32.74 58.45
C TYR A 5 12.05 -33.12 57.01
N GLY A 6 10.84 -33.66 56.81
CA GLY A 6 10.28 -33.86 55.49
C GLY A 6 10.11 -32.49 54.84
N TYR A 7 10.96 -32.16 53.88
CA TYR A 7 10.66 -31.11 52.93
C TYR A 7 9.44 -31.59 52.14
N ASN A 8 8.31 -30.93 52.35
CA ASN A 8 7.10 -31.19 51.58
C ASN A 8 7.41 -30.80 50.13
N THR A 9 7.63 -31.80 49.27
CA THR A 9 7.99 -31.62 47.87
C THR A 9 6.86 -30.93 47.09
N ASP A 10 5.64 -30.96 47.61
CA ASP A 10 4.46 -30.45 46.92
C ASP A 10 4.42 -28.91 46.78
N ASP A 11 5.31 -28.19 47.48
CA ASP A 11 5.41 -26.71 47.45
C ASP A 11 6.61 -26.18 46.65
N ALA A 12 7.30 -27.03 45.89
CA ALA A 12 8.50 -26.61 45.19
C ALA A 12 8.19 -25.71 43.97
N HIS A 13 8.29 -24.39 44.17
CA HIS A 13 8.05 -23.41 43.11
C HIS A 13 9.17 -23.37 42.05
N MET A 14 10.40 -23.74 42.42
CA MET A 14 11.53 -23.87 41.51
C MET A 14 12.46 -24.99 41.98
N ILE A 15 12.80 -25.93 41.10
CA ILE A 15 13.75 -27.00 41.35
C ILE A 15 14.86 -26.94 40.31
N VAL A 16 16.10 -27.06 40.77
CA VAL A 16 17.28 -27.25 39.92
C VAL A 16 17.77 -28.67 40.14
N ASP A 17 17.79 -29.49 39.10
CA ASP A 17 18.30 -30.86 39.19
C ASP A 17 19.85 -30.90 39.17
N ARG A 18 20.42 -32.10 39.37
CA ARG A 18 21.88 -32.29 39.40
C ARG A 18 22.58 -32.07 38.05
N ASN A 19 21.82 -31.97 36.97
CA ASN A 19 22.30 -31.71 35.62
C ASN A 19 22.16 -30.23 35.23
N GLY A 20 21.66 -29.38 36.14
CA GLY A 20 21.46 -27.95 35.91
C GLY A 20 20.13 -27.60 35.23
N ASN A 21 19.19 -28.55 35.12
CA ASN A 21 17.87 -28.29 34.55
C ASN A 21 16.98 -27.60 35.59
N ILE A 22 16.25 -26.57 35.17
CA ILE A 22 15.35 -25.81 36.04
C ILE A 22 13.89 -26.13 35.71
N GLY A 23 13.13 -26.57 36.71
CA GLY A 23 11.69 -26.77 36.64
C GLY A 23 10.96 -25.77 37.53
N PHE A 24 9.90 -25.16 37.02
CA PHE A 24 9.00 -24.29 37.80
C PHE A 24 7.67 -25.02 38.03
N GLY A 25 7.24 -25.14 39.29
CA GLY A 25 6.01 -25.85 39.66
C GLY A 25 6.03 -27.34 39.32
N THR A 26 7.21 -27.94 39.21
CA THR A 26 7.39 -29.37 38.90
C THR A 26 8.56 -29.98 39.65
N LEU A 27 8.37 -31.24 40.05
CA LEU A 27 9.34 -32.04 40.81
C LEU A 27 10.40 -32.73 39.97
N VAL A 28 10.23 -32.80 38.66
CA VAL A 28 11.13 -33.55 37.78
C VAL A 28 11.55 -32.69 36.60
N PRO A 29 12.41 -31.67 36.78
CA PRO A 29 12.85 -30.81 35.67
C PRO A 29 13.21 -31.65 34.42
N GLY A 30 12.57 -31.34 33.29
CA GLY A 30 12.85 -32.03 32.03
C GLY A 30 14.30 -31.78 31.60
N SER A 31 14.85 -32.67 30.75
CA SER A 31 16.28 -32.66 30.39
C SER A 31 16.76 -31.40 29.66
N PHE A 32 15.88 -30.47 29.31
CA PHE A 32 16.16 -29.08 29.01
C PHE A 32 14.94 -28.25 29.42
N TYR A 33 15.18 -26.97 29.73
CA TYR A 33 14.18 -25.98 30.13
C TYR A 33 12.78 -26.22 29.54
N ASN A 34 11.79 -26.20 30.45
CA ASN A 34 10.34 -26.26 30.27
C ASN A 34 9.68 -27.66 30.42
N GLN A 35 8.71 -27.72 31.34
CA GLN A 35 7.86 -28.88 31.54
C GLN A 35 6.46 -28.60 31.01
N ASN A 36 6.01 -29.47 30.11
CA ASN A 36 4.79 -30.25 30.31
C ASN A 36 3.55 -29.49 30.84
N GLN A 37 2.76 -28.91 29.92
CA GLN A 37 1.30 -28.96 30.11
C GLN A 37 0.79 -30.29 29.57
N VAL A 38 0.66 -31.28 30.46
CA VAL A 38 -0.03 -32.54 30.15
C VAL A 38 -1.46 -32.42 30.69
N ASN A 39 -2.41 -32.08 29.81
CA ASN A 39 -3.77 -32.65 29.81
C ASN A 39 -4.56 -32.25 28.53
N TYR A 40 -4.43 -33.11 27.51
CA TYR A 40 -5.37 -33.50 26.44
C TYR A 40 -5.93 -32.51 25.37
N PRO A 41 -6.06 -32.93 24.08
CA PRO A 41 -5.45 -34.07 23.38
C PRO A 41 -4.54 -33.62 22.23
N ARG A 42 -3.23 -33.89 22.35
CA ARG A 42 -2.35 -34.41 21.27
C ARG A 42 -1.02 -34.82 21.89
N THR A 43 -0.56 -36.01 21.55
CA THR A 43 0.70 -36.61 21.99
C THR A 43 1.86 -35.87 21.31
N TYR A 44 2.72 -35.21 22.07
CA TYR A 44 3.99 -34.65 21.58
C TYR A 44 5.16 -35.48 22.14
N SER A 45 6.12 -35.85 21.30
CA SER A 45 7.33 -36.62 21.65
C SER A 45 8.49 -35.70 22.05
N GLN A 46 9.48 -36.21 22.80
CA GLN A 46 10.62 -35.51 23.44
C GLN A 46 11.59 -34.70 22.54
N GLN A 47 11.11 -33.84 21.63
CA GLN A 47 11.93 -32.93 20.82
C GLN A 47 11.49 -31.47 20.90
N ASP A 48 10.73 -31.11 21.93
CA ASP A 48 10.25 -29.75 22.15
C ASP A 48 11.24 -28.97 23.04
N LYS A 49 11.79 -27.87 22.52
CA LYS A 49 12.66 -26.94 23.26
C LYS A 49 11.96 -25.58 23.33
N VAL A 50 11.69 -25.09 24.54
CA VAL A 50 11.08 -23.78 24.82
C VAL A 50 11.86 -23.12 25.97
N VAL A 51 12.28 -21.86 25.83
CA VAL A 51 12.94 -21.09 26.89
C VAL A 51 12.18 -19.79 27.14
N SER A 52 11.90 -19.45 28.40
CA SER A 52 11.29 -18.18 28.84
C SER A 52 12.16 -17.55 29.94
N ILE A 53 12.49 -16.23 29.85
CA ILE A 53 13.40 -15.53 30.78
C ILE A 53 12.92 -14.09 31.12
N ALA A 54 12.96 -13.76 32.42
CA ALA A 54 13.02 -12.41 33.03
C ALA A 54 13.67 -12.55 34.43
N ALA A 55 14.41 -11.62 35.08
CA ALA A 55 15.08 -10.37 34.74
C ALA A 55 16.11 -9.98 35.85
N ALA A 56 17.23 -9.35 35.46
CA ALA A 56 17.74 -8.14 36.11
C ALA A 56 17.63 -7.05 35.03
N GLU A 57 16.46 -6.41 35.04
CA GLU A 57 15.93 -5.31 34.18
C GLU A 57 15.52 -5.59 32.69
N GLN A 58 15.15 -6.86 32.36
CA GLN A 58 14.22 -7.35 31.25
C GLN A 58 14.70 -7.24 29.76
N PRO A 59 14.12 -7.92 28.69
CA PRO A 59 12.93 -8.84 28.59
C PRO A 59 12.92 -10.06 27.54
N VAL A 60 12.00 -11.07 27.71
CA VAL A 60 10.84 -11.58 26.86
C VAL A 60 10.95 -12.08 25.37
N LEU A 61 11.52 -13.26 24.98
CA LEU A 61 11.58 -13.74 23.55
C LEU A 61 11.70 -15.28 23.29
N GLU A 62 11.01 -15.86 22.27
CA GLU A 62 11.19 -17.26 21.77
C GLU A 62 11.18 -17.37 20.22
N LEU A 63 12.13 -18.13 19.63
CA LEU A 63 12.44 -18.16 18.18
C LEU A 63 12.75 -19.59 17.66
N GLY A 64 11.82 -20.20 16.90
CA GLY A 64 12.14 -21.27 15.92
C GLY A 64 11.56 -22.67 16.16
N ARG A 65 10.95 -23.26 15.12
CA ARG A 65 10.50 -24.66 15.06
C ARG A 65 11.53 -25.50 14.29
N PRO A 66 12.31 -26.40 14.93
CA PRO A 66 13.28 -27.22 14.22
C PRO A 66 12.55 -28.40 13.56
N VAL A 67 12.18 -28.27 12.29
CA VAL A 67 11.67 -29.40 11.51
C VAL A 67 12.55 -29.62 10.28
N SER A 68 12.83 -30.90 9.97
CA SER A 68 13.75 -31.31 8.90
C SER A 68 13.24 -30.99 7.48
N ALA A 69 11.94 -30.70 7.34
CA ALA A 69 11.34 -30.16 6.13
C ALA A 69 10.17 -29.25 6.54
N LEU A 70 10.20 -27.99 6.10
CA LEU A 70 9.06 -27.08 6.16
C LEU A 70 8.45 -26.97 4.75
N GLY A 71 7.13 -27.04 4.65
CA GLY A 71 6.41 -26.66 3.45
C GLY A 71 6.33 -25.14 3.25
N THR A 72 6.04 -24.70 2.03
CA THR A 72 5.76 -23.28 1.74
C THR A 72 4.61 -22.77 2.60
N GLY A 73 4.78 -21.60 3.23
CA GLY A 73 3.77 -21.00 4.11
C GLY A 73 3.75 -21.58 5.54
N GLU A 74 4.58 -22.57 5.85
CA GLU A 74 4.71 -23.03 7.22
C GLU A 74 5.51 -22.03 8.08
N ARG A 75 5.06 -21.88 9.33
CA ARG A 75 5.66 -20.95 10.30
C ARG A 75 7.01 -21.48 10.76
N VAL A 76 8.05 -20.66 10.60
CA VAL A 76 9.42 -20.92 11.07
C VAL A 76 9.57 -20.59 12.54
N GLY A 77 8.90 -19.53 13.01
CA GLY A 77 8.90 -19.08 14.40
C GLY A 77 7.88 -17.95 14.58
N ALA A 78 7.27 -17.86 15.76
CA ALA A 78 6.12 -17.00 15.98
C ALA A 78 6.04 -16.47 17.42
N ILE A 79 5.52 -15.26 17.56
CA ILE A 79 5.03 -14.67 18.79
C ILE A 79 3.51 -14.58 18.67
N PHE A 80 2.77 -15.13 19.64
CA PHE A 80 1.32 -15.06 19.67
C PHE A 80 0.84 -14.28 20.89
N PHE A 81 -0.20 -13.50 20.68
CA PHE A 81 -0.97 -12.85 21.73
C PHE A 81 -2.29 -13.59 21.86
N SER A 82 -2.59 -14.10 23.06
CA SER A 82 -3.81 -14.85 23.34
C SER A 82 -4.68 -14.14 24.36
N ASN A 83 -6.01 -14.27 24.24
CA ASN A 83 -6.94 -13.83 25.25
C ASN A 83 -7.79 -15.01 25.75
N LEU A 84 -7.72 -15.30 27.06
CA LEU A 84 -8.39 -16.45 27.66
C LEU A 84 -9.88 -16.22 27.95
N THR A 85 -10.33 -14.96 28.04
CA THR A 85 -11.69 -14.58 28.39
C THR A 85 -12.34 -13.76 27.27
N GLY A 86 -13.60 -14.02 26.95
CA GLY A 86 -14.34 -13.31 25.90
C GLY A 86 -14.03 -13.74 24.45
N GLN A 87 -13.11 -14.69 24.25
CA GLN A 87 -12.88 -15.40 22.98
C GLN A 87 -13.46 -16.80 23.09
N SER A 88 -14.45 -17.11 22.25
CA SER A 88 -15.18 -18.39 22.27
C SER A 88 -14.64 -19.41 21.26
N ASP A 89 -13.78 -18.98 20.35
CA ASP A 89 -13.20 -19.78 19.29
C ASP A 89 -11.78 -20.27 19.64
N ALA A 90 -11.52 -21.55 19.35
CA ALA A 90 -10.17 -22.11 19.40
C ALA A 90 -9.49 -21.93 18.03
N PRO A 91 -8.20 -21.54 17.96
CA PRO A 91 -7.33 -21.14 19.06
C PRO A 91 -7.64 -19.72 19.57
N ARG A 92 -7.46 -19.50 20.88
CA ARG A 92 -7.66 -18.21 21.59
C ARG A 92 -6.63 -17.13 21.24
N GLN A 93 -5.91 -17.29 20.14
CA GLN A 93 -4.92 -16.36 19.62
C GLN A 93 -5.66 -15.19 18.96
N VAL A 94 -5.41 -13.98 19.42
CA VAL A 94 -6.08 -12.75 18.95
C VAL A 94 -5.19 -11.93 18.02
N ALA A 95 -3.87 -12.10 18.13
CA ALA A 95 -2.88 -11.51 17.24
C ALA A 95 -1.60 -12.36 17.22
N GLY A 96 -0.75 -12.12 16.23
CA GLY A 96 0.53 -12.81 16.12
C GLY A 96 1.49 -12.12 15.16
N ILE A 97 2.77 -12.40 15.38
CA ILE A 97 3.88 -11.97 14.55
C ILE A 97 4.74 -13.20 14.27
N TRP A 98 4.94 -13.58 13.01
CA TRP A 98 5.74 -14.77 12.71
C TRP A 98 6.49 -14.68 11.38
N ALA A 99 7.52 -15.50 11.27
CA ALA A 99 8.21 -15.75 10.01
C ALA A 99 7.61 -16.99 9.33
N GLU A 100 7.38 -16.92 8.03
CA GLU A 100 6.98 -18.06 7.19
C GLU A 100 8.09 -18.44 6.23
N LYS A 101 8.19 -19.73 5.92
CA LYS A 101 9.03 -20.19 4.83
C LYS A 101 8.45 -19.73 3.49
N ALA A 102 9.30 -19.07 2.69
CA ALA A 102 9.02 -18.84 1.29
C ALA A 102 9.86 -19.83 0.49
N ASP A 103 9.24 -20.70 -0.28
CA ASP A 103 9.94 -21.43 -1.34
C ASP A 103 9.62 -20.77 -2.66
N LEU A 104 10.58 -19.99 -3.14
CA LEU A 104 10.54 -19.40 -4.46
C LEU A 104 11.57 -20.06 -5.37
N PRO A 105 11.29 -20.15 -6.68
CA PRO A 105 12.27 -20.59 -7.66
C PRO A 105 13.57 -19.75 -7.66
N SER A 106 13.48 -18.46 -7.30
CA SER A 106 14.63 -17.55 -7.26
C SER A 106 15.51 -17.68 -6.02
N HIS A 107 14.98 -18.24 -4.93
CA HIS A 107 15.68 -18.40 -3.65
C HIS A 107 15.31 -19.75 -3.00
N PRO A 108 15.74 -20.87 -3.60
CA PRO A 108 15.41 -22.20 -3.07
C PRO A 108 16.00 -22.37 -1.66
N GLY A 109 15.16 -22.76 -0.69
CA GLY A 109 15.61 -23.02 0.67
C GLY A 109 15.60 -21.82 1.62
N LEU A 110 14.97 -20.70 1.28
CA LEU A 110 14.83 -19.55 2.19
C LEU A 110 13.92 -19.88 3.39
N ILE A 111 14.53 -20.20 4.54
CA ILE A 111 13.84 -20.53 5.78
C ILE A 111 13.49 -19.23 6.53
N GLY A 112 12.43 -18.55 6.10
CA GLY A 112 11.95 -17.28 6.70
C GLY A 112 11.85 -16.14 5.69
N GLY A 113 11.15 -16.38 4.58
CA GLY A 113 11.04 -15.40 3.50
C GLY A 113 9.93 -14.38 3.68
N LYS A 114 9.01 -14.57 4.64
CA LYS A 114 7.95 -13.59 4.93
C LYS A 114 7.88 -13.29 6.41
N LEU A 115 7.67 -12.02 6.75
CA LEU A 115 7.28 -11.59 8.09
C LEU A 115 5.81 -11.19 8.08
N VAL A 116 5.00 -11.85 8.91
CA VAL A 116 3.55 -11.70 8.92
C VAL A 116 3.09 -11.11 10.25
N PHE A 117 2.20 -10.12 10.15
CA PHE A 117 1.44 -9.58 11.27
C PHE A 117 -0.04 -9.89 11.06
N THR A 118 -0.65 -10.57 12.02
CA THR A 118 -2.06 -10.93 11.99
C THR A 118 -2.82 -10.31 13.15
N THR A 119 -4.09 -10.02 12.89
CA THR A 119 -5.09 -9.83 13.93
C THR A 119 -6.36 -10.57 13.53
N LYS A 120 -7.12 -10.96 14.54
CA LYS A 120 -8.36 -11.73 14.37
C LYS A 120 -9.53 -10.93 14.92
N THR A 121 -10.67 -11.02 14.23
CA THR A 121 -11.96 -10.57 14.78
C THR A 121 -12.61 -11.72 15.54
N ASN A 122 -13.31 -11.45 16.65
CA ASN A 122 -13.95 -12.50 17.46
C ASN A 122 -14.85 -13.41 16.59
N GLY A 123 -14.60 -14.72 16.60
CA GLY A 123 -15.33 -15.70 15.78
C GLY A 123 -14.98 -15.71 14.28
N GLY A 124 -14.02 -14.91 13.84
CA GLY A 124 -13.60 -14.80 12.44
C GLY A 124 -12.30 -15.56 12.13
N ALA A 125 -11.98 -15.73 10.85
CA ALA A 125 -10.71 -16.29 10.43
C ALA A 125 -9.52 -15.39 10.82
N GLU A 126 -8.32 -15.97 10.97
CA GLU A 126 -7.09 -15.20 11.02
C GLU A 126 -6.90 -14.47 9.68
N HIS A 127 -6.68 -13.16 9.74
CA HIS A 127 -6.41 -12.36 8.54
C HIS A 127 -5.03 -11.76 8.63
N ASN A 128 -4.14 -12.17 7.72
CA ASN A 128 -2.86 -11.49 7.53
C ASN A 128 -3.13 -10.03 7.18
N LYS A 129 -2.80 -9.13 8.11
CA LYS A 129 -3.08 -7.70 7.95
C LYS A 129 -1.92 -7.02 7.24
N ILE A 130 -0.69 -7.36 7.65
CA ILE A 130 0.53 -6.81 7.10
C ILE A 130 1.50 -7.97 6.84
N ILE A 131 2.07 -8.01 5.64
CA ILE A 131 3.11 -8.97 5.27
C ILE A 131 4.28 -8.18 4.69
N MET A 132 5.49 -8.40 5.20
CA MET A 132 6.70 -8.07 4.48
C MET A 132 7.14 -9.31 3.72
N ASP A 133 7.19 -9.21 2.40
CA ASP A 133 7.59 -10.32 1.55
C ASP A 133 9.11 -10.42 1.40
N GLU A 134 9.53 -11.51 0.78
CA GLU A 134 10.91 -11.89 0.48
C GLU A 134 11.68 -10.87 -0.39
N TYR A 135 10.98 -10.01 -1.12
CA TYR A 135 11.55 -8.99 -1.99
C TYR A 135 11.59 -7.61 -1.30
N GLY A 136 11.26 -7.58 -0.01
CA GLY A 136 11.15 -6.36 0.80
C GLY A 136 9.94 -5.51 0.43
N GLY A 137 8.92 -6.09 -0.18
CA GLY A 137 7.62 -5.45 -0.45
C GLY A 137 6.70 -5.54 0.77
N LEU A 138 6.13 -4.40 1.16
CA LEU A 138 5.13 -4.33 2.23
C LEU A 138 3.72 -4.50 1.65
N CYS A 139 3.01 -5.52 2.09
CA CYS A 139 1.66 -5.85 1.66
C CYS A 139 0.65 -5.56 2.78
N ILE A 140 -0.42 -4.83 2.47
CA ILE A 140 -1.52 -4.55 3.40
C ILE A 140 -2.83 -5.04 2.76
N GLY A 141 -3.49 -6.02 3.40
CA GLY A 141 -4.70 -6.64 2.86
C GLY A 141 -4.48 -7.55 1.63
N THR A 142 -3.23 -7.83 1.27
CA THR A 142 -2.80 -8.75 0.20
C THR A 142 -1.60 -9.56 0.67
N SER A 143 -1.32 -10.70 0.01
CA SER A 143 -0.18 -11.58 0.31
C SER A 143 0.96 -11.49 -0.72
N GLN A 144 0.79 -10.65 -1.74
CA GLN A 144 1.73 -10.47 -2.84
C GLN A 144 1.92 -8.99 -3.13
N SER A 145 3.18 -8.56 -3.22
CA SER A 145 3.53 -7.18 -3.54
C SER A 145 3.50 -6.90 -5.04
N SER A 146 3.56 -7.93 -5.89
CA SER A 146 3.60 -7.81 -7.36
C SER A 146 4.68 -6.86 -7.88
N GLY A 147 5.83 -6.80 -7.20
CA GLY A 147 6.96 -5.93 -7.55
C GLY A 147 6.89 -4.51 -6.97
N TYR A 148 5.78 -4.12 -6.35
CA TYR A 148 5.66 -2.84 -5.66
C TYR A 148 6.31 -2.89 -4.27
N LYS A 149 6.94 -1.79 -3.84
CA LYS A 149 7.46 -1.70 -2.47
C LYS A 149 6.38 -1.57 -1.41
N LEU A 150 5.20 -1.06 -1.77
CA LEU A 150 4.01 -1.00 -0.95
C LEU A 150 2.80 -1.40 -1.80
N ALA A 151 2.16 -2.52 -1.49
CA ALA A 151 0.95 -3.00 -2.13
C ALA A 151 -0.21 -2.97 -1.12
N VAL A 152 -1.28 -2.24 -1.44
CA VAL A 152 -2.46 -2.11 -0.58
C VAL A 152 -3.68 -2.60 -1.36
N ASN A 153 -4.38 -3.59 -0.80
CA ASN A 153 -5.66 -4.03 -1.32
C ASN A 153 -6.79 -3.38 -0.52
N GLY A 154 -7.27 -2.24 -1.04
CA GLY A 154 -8.27 -1.39 -0.41
C GLY A 154 -7.86 0.09 -0.45
N ASP A 155 -8.69 0.94 0.16
CA ASP A 155 -8.49 2.38 0.11
C ASP A 155 -7.47 2.88 1.15
N ILE A 156 -6.66 3.88 0.76
CA ILE A 156 -5.73 4.57 1.64
C ILE A 156 -6.33 5.91 2.05
N LYS A 157 -6.65 6.05 3.35
CA LYS A 157 -7.03 7.36 3.92
C LYS A 157 -5.79 8.10 4.42
N THR A 158 -5.48 9.25 3.82
CA THR A 158 -4.37 10.11 4.23
C THR A 158 -4.81 11.56 4.41
N ARG A 159 -4.10 12.32 5.25
CA ARG A 159 -4.28 13.79 5.37
C ARG A 159 -3.54 14.55 4.28
N ARG A 160 -2.42 14.00 3.80
CA ARG A 160 -1.57 14.63 2.79
C ARG A 160 -0.71 13.56 2.12
N ILE A 161 -0.64 13.63 0.80
CA ILE A 161 0.30 12.85 -0.01
C ILE A 161 1.15 13.83 -0.82
N LYS A 162 2.45 13.56 -0.89
CA LYS A 162 3.37 14.23 -1.81
C LYS A 162 3.92 13.14 -2.73
N VAL A 163 3.66 13.28 -4.02
CA VAL A 163 4.15 12.35 -5.05
C VAL A 163 5.30 13.06 -5.76
N THR A 164 6.47 12.45 -5.78
CA THR A 164 7.61 12.95 -6.56
C THR A 164 7.53 12.35 -7.95
N VAL A 165 7.51 13.21 -8.96
CA VAL A 165 7.62 12.83 -10.37
C VAL A 165 8.98 13.22 -10.90
N SER A 166 9.51 12.42 -11.82
CA SER A 166 10.82 12.65 -12.42
C SER A 166 10.85 13.86 -13.35
N GLU A 167 9.74 14.11 -14.04
CA GLU A 167 9.61 15.18 -15.02
C GLU A 167 8.37 16.02 -14.69
N TRP A 168 8.58 17.33 -14.56
CA TRP A 168 7.51 18.31 -14.40
C TRP A 168 7.43 19.13 -15.69
N PRO A 169 6.26 19.28 -16.32
CA PRO A 169 6.16 20.01 -17.57
C PRO A 169 6.32 21.50 -17.28
N ASP A 170 7.47 22.03 -17.68
CA ASP A 170 7.82 23.45 -17.66
C ASP A 170 8.44 23.87 -19.01
N PHE A 171 7.83 23.36 -20.09
CA PHE A 171 8.33 23.55 -21.45
C PHE A 171 7.27 24.05 -22.43
N VAL A 172 5.98 24.04 -22.08
CA VAL A 172 4.90 24.42 -23.01
C VAL A 172 4.99 25.89 -23.41
N PHE A 173 5.51 26.75 -22.53
CA PHE A 173 5.70 28.17 -22.81
C PHE A 173 7.04 28.50 -23.48
N GLN A 174 7.89 27.51 -23.75
CA GLN A 174 9.17 27.74 -24.43
C GLN A 174 8.95 28.02 -25.93
N PRO A 175 9.76 28.89 -26.56
CA PRO A 175 9.61 29.23 -27.98
C PRO A 175 9.68 28.04 -28.94
N GLU A 176 10.40 27.00 -28.55
CA GLU A 176 10.63 25.79 -29.35
C GLU A 176 9.45 24.80 -29.25
N TYR A 177 8.51 25.02 -28.32
CA TYR A 177 7.37 24.14 -28.13
C TYR A 177 6.40 24.22 -29.31
N ARG A 178 6.17 23.07 -29.93
CA ARG A 178 5.26 22.94 -31.07
C ARG A 178 3.85 22.62 -30.60
N LEU A 179 3.07 23.68 -30.36
CA LEU A 179 1.64 23.55 -30.09
C LEU A 179 0.92 22.99 -31.32
N LYS A 180 0.19 21.89 -31.14
CA LYS A 180 -0.66 21.29 -32.20
C LYS A 180 -1.76 22.29 -32.60
N SER A 181 -2.29 22.20 -33.81
CA SER A 181 -3.47 22.99 -34.18
C SER A 181 -4.75 22.40 -33.56
N LEU A 182 -5.79 23.22 -33.40
CA LEU A 182 -7.09 22.71 -32.92
C LEU A 182 -7.71 21.74 -33.92
N GLU A 183 -7.46 21.89 -35.22
CA GLU A 183 -7.88 20.93 -36.25
C GLU A 183 -7.22 19.56 -36.05
N GLU A 184 -5.90 19.52 -35.79
CA GLU A 184 -5.17 18.27 -35.51
C GLU A 184 -5.67 17.60 -34.23
N VAL A 185 -5.88 18.37 -33.17
CA VAL A 185 -6.41 17.87 -31.89
C VAL A 185 -7.83 17.32 -32.09
N ALA A 186 -8.70 18.02 -32.82
CA ALA A 186 -10.05 17.56 -33.12
C ALA A 186 -10.04 16.25 -33.93
N GLY A 187 -9.16 16.14 -34.92
CA GLY A 187 -8.96 14.92 -35.69
C GLY A 187 -8.52 13.74 -34.82
N PHE A 188 -7.58 13.98 -33.89
CA PHE A 188 -7.14 12.96 -32.93
C PHE A 188 -8.28 12.50 -32.03
N ILE A 189 -9.03 13.44 -31.42
CA ILE A 189 -10.16 13.12 -30.54
C ILE A 189 -11.24 12.34 -31.30
N ALA A 190 -11.55 12.72 -32.53
CA ALA A 190 -12.56 12.04 -33.34
C ALA A 190 -12.21 10.55 -33.55
N LYS A 191 -10.92 10.26 -33.76
CA LYS A 191 -10.39 8.91 -34.01
C LYS A 191 -10.16 8.10 -32.73
N HIS A 192 -9.58 8.71 -31.69
CA HIS A 192 -9.07 8.00 -30.51
C HIS A 192 -9.95 8.15 -29.26
N LYS A 193 -10.90 9.10 -29.24
CA LYS A 193 -11.83 9.37 -28.12
C LYS A 193 -11.16 9.77 -26.80
N HIS A 194 -9.91 10.24 -26.85
CA HIS A 194 -9.19 10.86 -25.73
C HIS A 194 -8.27 11.97 -26.26
N LEU A 195 -7.70 12.76 -25.36
CA LEU A 195 -6.72 13.80 -25.71
C LEU A 195 -5.37 13.17 -26.09
N PRO A 196 -4.56 13.83 -26.94
CA PRO A 196 -3.18 13.42 -27.19
C PRO A 196 -2.39 13.28 -25.89
N GLU A 197 -1.45 12.34 -25.87
CA GLU A 197 -0.61 11.93 -24.72
C GLU A 197 -1.37 11.33 -23.52
N MET A 198 -2.65 11.65 -23.29
CA MET A 198 -3.44 11.06 -22.22
C MET A 198 -3.73 9.57 -22.49
N PRO A 199 -3.64 8.69 -21.46
CA PRO A 199 -3.94 7.28 -21.63
C PRO A 199 -5.44 7.07 -21.92
N PRO A 200 -5.80 6.07 -22.74
CA PRO A 200 -7.19 5.70 -22.96
C PRO A 200 -7.78 5.08 -21.69
N ALA A 201 -9.10 5.21 -21.51
CA ALA A 201 -9.80 4.69 -20.33
C ALA A 201 -9.61 3.17 -20.13
N SER A 202 -9.47 2.40 -21.22
CA SER A 202 -9.22 0.96 -21.17
C SER A 202 -7.86 0.63 -20.54
N GLU A 203 -6.84 1.45 -20.79
CA GLU A 203 -5.50 1.25 -20.21
C GLU A 203 -5.52 1.56 -18.72
N VAL A 204 -6.15 2.67 -18.32
CA VAL A 204 -6.32 3.05 -16.91
C VAL A 204 -7.09 1.98 -16.13
N GLN A 205 -8.10 1.36 -16.74
CA GLN A 205 -8.86 0.28 -16.10
C GLN A 205 -8.02 -1.00 -15.88
N GLN A 206 -7.08 -1.29 -16.78
CA GLN A 206 -6.25 -2.50 -16.71
C GLN A 206 -5.01 -2.33 -15.84
N GLN A 207 -4.35 -1.17 -15.92
CA GLN A 207 -3.03 -0.93 -15.35
C GLN A 207 -3.07 0.03 -14.14
N GLY A 208 -4.21 0.67 -13.89
CA GLY A 208 -4.34 1.73 -12.90
C GLY A 208 -3.92 3.10 -13.45
N LEU A 209 -3.92 4.11 -12.57
CA LEU A 209 -3.54 5.48 -12.90
C LEU A 209 -2.29 5.87 -12.12
N ASP A 210 -1.23 6.28 -12.82
CA ASP A 210 -0.14 7.01 -12.19
C ASP A 210 -0.62 8.43 -11.84
N VAL A 211 -0.90 8.65 -10.55
CA VAL A 211 -1.37 9.93 -10.04
C VAL A 211 -0.36 11.04 -10.31
N GLY A 212 0.94 10.76 -10.18
CA GLY A 212 1.99 11.75 -10.39
C GLY A 212 2.08 12.15 -11.86
N GLY A 213 2.32 11.17 -12.73
CA GLY A 213 2.41 11.40 -14.18
C GLY A 213 1.14 12.00 -14.76
N ASN A 214 -0.04 11.60 -14.29
CA ASN A 214 -1.31 12.17 -14.74
C ASN A 214 -1.48 13.64 -14.32
N GLN A 215 -1.05 14.03 -13.11
CA GLN A 215 -1.10 15.45 -12.68
C GLN A 215 -0.17 16.33 -13.51
N ALA A 216 1.04 15.84 -13.79
CA ALA A 216 1.98 16.48 -14.71
C ALA A 216 1.33 16.67 -16.09
N MET A 217 0.79 15.61 -16.67
CA MET A 217 0.18 15.66 -18.00
C MET A 217 -1.06 16.56 -18.07
N LEU A 218 -1.88 16.58 -17.01
CA LEU A 218 -3.00 17.53 -16.89
C LEU A 218 -2.51 18.98 -16.87
N LEU A 219 -1.42 19.29 -16.16
CA LEU A 219 -0.83 20.62 -16.17
C LEU A 219 -0.39 21.01 -17.59
N GLN A 220 0.30 20.12 -18.30
CA GLN A 220 0.69 20.36 -19.70
C GLN A 220 -0.53 20.73 -20.56
N LYS A 221 -1.65 20.01 -20.39
CA LYS A 221 -2.90 20.30 -21.13
C LYS A 221 -3.54 21.62 -20.73
N ILE A 222 -3.46 22.02 -19.46
CA ILE A 222 -3.92 23.34 -19.00
C ILE A 222 -3.08 24.46 -19.64
N GLU A 223 -1.78 24.28 -19.76
CA GLU A 223 -0.88 25.25 -20.41
C GLU A 223 -1.16 25.36 -21.91
N GLU A 224 -1.32 24.23 -22.61
CA GLU A 224 -1.73 24.20 -24.03
C GLU A 224 -3.08 24.90 -24.23
N LEU A 225 -4.07 24.60 -23.38
CA LEU A 225 -5.38 25.27 -23.39
C LEU A 225 -5.26 26.77 -23.18
N THR A 226 -4.35 27.20 -22.29
CA THR A 226 -4.09 28.63 -22.04
C THR A 226 -3.53 29.31 -23.30
N LEU A 227 -2.62 28.67 -24.04
CA LEU A 227 -2.13 29.20 -25.31
C LEU A 227 -3.23 29.33 -26.36
N TYR A 228 -4.10 28.32 -26.50
CA TYR A 228 -5.25 28.41 -27.41
C TYR A 228 -6.21 29.55 -27.01
N MET A 229 -6.48 29.74 -25.72
CA MET A 229 -7.33 30.84 -25.23
C MET A 229 -6.71 32.22 -25.53
N ILE A 230 -5.40 32.37 -25.38
CA ILE A 230 -4.69 33.60 -25.74
C ILE A 230 -4.82 33.89 -27.24
N ASP A 231 -4.61 32.89 -28.10
CA ASP A 231 -4.77 33.04 -29.55
C ASP A 231 -6.21 33.39 -29.94
N MET A 232 -7.20 32.71 -29.33
CA MET A 232 -8.61 32.97 -29.55
C MET A 232 -9.00 34.40 -29.15
N ASN A 233 -8.52 34.88 -28.00
CA ASN A 233 -8.76 36.25 -27.56
C ASN A 233 -8.17 37.29 -28.54
N LYS A 234 -6.96 37.04 -29.06
CA LYS A 234 -6.34 37.90 -30.09
C LYS A 234 -7.20 37.97 -31.35
N LYS A 235 -7.67 36.82 -31.83
CA LYS A 235 -8.56 36.72 -33.00
C LYS A 235 -9.89 37.47 -32.77
N MET A 236 -10.49 37.30 -31.60
CA MET A 236 -11.73 37.98 -31.22
C MET A 236 -11.56 39.51 -31.16
N THR A 237 -10.51 40.00 -30.51
CA THR A 237 -10.22 41.44 -30.48
C THR A 237 -9.94 42.00 -31.89
N ALA A 238 -9.28 41.23 -32.76
CA ALA A 238 -9.06 41.64 -34.14
C ALA A 238 -10.38 41.72 -34.92
N GLN A 239 -11.27 40.74 -34.76
CA GLN A 239 -12.59 40.73 -35.36
C GLN A 239 -13.46 41.90 -34.86
N GLU A 240 -13.44 42.21 -33.57
CA GLU A 240 -14.16 43.37 -33.00
C GLU A 240 -13.70 44.69 -33.62
N LYS A 241 -12.39 44.87 -33.82
CA LYS A 241 -11.86 46.06 -34.50
C LYS A 241 -12.35 46.15 -35.95
N VAL A 242 -12.37 45.04 -36.67
CA VAL A 242 -12.90 44.97 -38.04
C VAL A 242 -14.39 45.29 -38.06
N MET A 243 -15.19 44.69 -37.18
CA MET A 243 -16.63 44.96 -37.06
C MET A 243 -16.91 46.43 -36.77
N LYS A 244 -16.17 47.05 -35.85
CA LYS A 244 -16.30 48.48 -35.54
C LYS A 244 -15.98 49.36 -36.75
N SER A 245 -14.95 49.02 -37.52
CA SER A 245 -14.61 49.73 -38.76
C SER A 245 -15.69 49.59 -39.82
N GLN A 246 -16.25 48.39 -39.98
CA GLN A 246 -17.34 48.14 -40.93
C GLN A 246 -18.62 48.90 -40.53
N GLN A 247 -19.00 48.90 -39.25
CA GLN A 247 -20.14 49.68 -38.75
C GLN A 247 -19.98 51.18 -39.01
N GLN A 248 -18.78 51.73 -38.82
CA GLN A 248 -18.50 53.14 -39.13
C GLN A 248 -18.65 53.45 -40.63
N LYS A 249 -18.18 52.54 -41.51
CA LYS A 249 -18.34 52.69 -42.96
C LYS A 249 -19.80 52.62 -43.38
N LEU A 250 -20.57 51.66 -42.85
CA LEU A 250 -22.00 51.53 -43.11
C LEU A 250 -22.76 52.80 -42.69
N ALA A 251 -22.49 53.32 -41.48
CA ALA A 251 -23.11 54.55 -41.00
C ALA A 251 -22.77 55.78 -41.88
N LYS A 252 -21.58 55.82 -42.48
CA LYS A 252 -21.20 56.88 -43.42
C LYS A 252 -21.95 56.74 -44.75
N GLN A 253 -22.03 55.52 -45.29
CA GLN A 253 -22.76 55.23 -46.52
C GLN A 253 -24.26 55.53 -46.37
N GLU A 254 -24.87 55.20 -45.24
CA GLU A 254 -26.27 55.53 -44.95
C GLU A 254 -26.53 57.04 -44.98
N LYS A 255 -25.63 57.85 -44.40
CA LYS A 255 -25.72 59.32 -44.45
C LYS A 255 -25.57 59.86 -45.88
N GLU A 256 -24.64 59.30 -46.66
CA GLU A 256 -24.45 59.69 -48.07
C GLU A 256 -25.71 59.37 -48.90
N ILE A 257 -26.28 58.18 -48.72
CA ILE A 257 -27.53 57.77 -49.38
C ILE A 257 -28.69 58.70 -49.00
N ASP A 258 -28.85 59.03 -47.72
CA ASP A 258 -29.91 59.95 -47.26
C ASP A 258 -29.76 61.36 -47.89
N THR A 259 -28.52 61.83 -48.01
CA THR A 259 -28.22 63.11 -48.66
C THR A 259 -28.57 63.09 -50.14
N LEU A 260 -28.19 62.04 -50.86
CA LEU A 260 -28.53 61.86 -52.29
C LEU A 260 -30.03 61.76 -52.51
N LYS A 261 -30.77 61.05 -51.64
CA LYS A 261 -32.24 60.97 -51.70
C LYS A 261 -32.89 62.34 -51.56
N LYS A 262 -32.42 63.18 -50.64
CA LYS A 262 -32.92 64.56 -50.47
C LYS A 262 -32.62 65.46 -51.67
N GLN A 263 -31.53 65.22 -52.38
CA GLN A 263 -31.19 65.94 -53.61
C GLN A 263 -32.08 65.52 -54.78
N LEU A 264 -32.46 64.25 -54.86
CA LEU A 264 -33.36 63.72 -55.90
C LEU A 264 -34.84 64.07 -55.69
N SER A 265 -35.25 64.45 -54.48
CA SER A 265 -36.63 64.83 -54.16
C SER A 265 -36.92 66.33 -54.32
N LYS A 266 -35.97 67.12 -54.80
CA LYS A 266 -36.11 68.55 -55.15
C LYS A 266 -36.17 68.70 -56.67
#